data_AF-A0A8I0P0K7-F1
#
_entry.id   AF-A0A8I0P0K7-F1
#
_cell.length_a   1.000
_cell.length_b   1.000
_cell.length_c   1.000
_cell.angle_alpha   90.00
_cell.angle_beta   90.00
_cell.angle_gamma   90.00
#
_symmetry.space_group_name_H-M   'P 1'
#
loop_
_entity.id
_entity.type
_entity.pdbx_description
1 polymer ?
#
loop_
_entity_poly.entity_id
_entity_poly.type
_entity_poly.pdbx_seq_one_letter_code
_entity_poly.pdbx_strand_id
1 'polypeptide(L)'
;MSLDAKTLDVFISVPTNTAETRRAAALHVASKAVDKADATQLLAALGLLPRAHPAVLRADEHGMRGWRFGCRCTVCRKAKSDDNRRSAKNGGAA
;
A
#
# COMPACT_ATOMS: atom_id res chain seq x y z
N MET A 1 -33.45 41.72 8.93
CA MET A 1 -33.05 40.90 7.76
C MET A 1 -33.08 39.44 8.22
N SER A 2 -34.20 38.76 7.99
CA SER A 2 -34.38 37.34 8.35
C SER A 2 -33.78 36.47 7.25
N LEU A 3 -32.90 35.54 7.63
CA LEU A 3 -32.33 34.56 6.71
C LEU A 3 -33.31 33.38 6.59
N ASP A 4 -33.73 33.13 5.34
CA ASP A 4 -34.78 32.21 4.90
C ASP A 4 -34.37 30.72 5.08
N ALA A 5 -35.32 29.90 5.53
CA ALA A 5 -35.13 28.50 5.92
C ALA A 5 -35.07 27.52 4.72
N LYS A 6 -34.29 27.84 3.67
CA LYS A 6 -34.25 27.06 2.42
C LYS A 6 -32.95 26.30 2.15
N THR A 7 -32.02 26.25 3.11
CA THR A 7 -30.69 25.63 2.90
C THR A 7 -30.48 24.37 3.71
N LEU A 8 -31.54 23.61 3.98
CA LEU A 8 -31.51 22.48 4.92
C LEU A 8 -32.29 21.26 4.41
N ASP A 9 -32.13 20.90 3.14
CA ASP A 9 -32.67 19.63 2.64
C ASP A 9 -31.81 19.01 1.54
N VAL A 10 -30.55 18.76 1.89
CA VAL A 10 -29.78 17.69 1.24
C VAL A 10 -29.30 16.74 2.34
N PHE A 11 -30.26 16.12 3.03
CA PHE A 11 -30.01 14.90 3.78
C PHE A 11 -29.74 13.80 2.75
N ILE A 12 -28.51 13.76 2.22
CA ILE A 12 -28.05 12.62 1.47
C ILE A 12 -28.00 11.48 2.48
N SER A 13 -29.04 10.67 2.48
CA SER A 13 -29.09 9.37 3.13
C SER A 13 -28.15 8.40 2.37
N VAL A 14 -26.87 8.77 2.26
CA VAL A 14 -25.83 7.76 2.05
C VAL A 14 -25.69 7.13 3.42
N PRO A 15 -25.90 5.82 3.59
CA PRO A 15 -25.49 5.18 4.83
C PRO A 15 -24.00 5.50 4.97
N THR A 16 -23.64 6.28 5.99
CA THR A 16 -22.28 6.79 6.29
C THR A 16 -21.27 5.66 6.58
N ASN A 17 -21.63 4.43 6.24
CA ASN A 17 -20.93 3.18 6.46
C ASN A 17 -20.77 2.37 5.17
N THR A 18 -20.96 2.99 3.99
CA THR A 18 -20.56 2.34 2.73
C THR A 18 -19.06 2.05 2.73
N ALA A 19 -18.65 0.96 2.06
CA ALA A 19 -17.24 0.61 1.94
C ALA A 19 -16.42 1.76 1.30
N GLU A 20 -17.05 2.56 0.44
CA GLU A 20 -16.45 3.75 -0.19
C GLU A 20 -16.21 4.90 0.79
N THR A 21 -17.16 5.22 1.66
CA THR A 21 -16.96 6.29 2.67
C THR A 21 -15.86 5.92 3.66
N ARG A 22 -15.77 4.64 4.05
CA ARG A 22 -14.65 4.14 4.87
C ARG A 22 -13.31 4.21 4.15
N ARG A 23 -13.26 3.87 2.86
CA ARG A 23 -12.04 4.02 2.03
C ARG A 23 -11.61 5.48 1.91
N ALA A 24 -12.54 6.40 1.63
CA ALA A 24 -12.27 7.82 1.51
C ALA A 24 -11.79 8.44 2.83
N ALA A 25 -12.43 8.09 3.95
CA ALA A 25 -12.02 8.53 5.27
C ALA A 25 -10.61 8.01 5.64
N ALA A 26 -10.33 6.75 5.35
CA ALA A 26 -9.04 6.16 5.67
C ALA A 26 -7.91 6.67 4.76
N LEU A 27 -8.21 7.03 3.50
CA LEU A 27 -7.31 7.80 2.63
C LEU A 27 -7.00 9.19 3.19
N HIS A 28 -8.02 9.89 3.72
CA HIS A 28 -7.84 11.22 4.34
C HIS A 28 -7.06 11.17 5.65
N VAL A 29 -7.21 10.10 6.44
CA VAL A 29 -6.38 9.88 7.63
C VAL A 29 -4.94 9.53 7.24
N ALA A 30 -4.75 8.68 6.22
CA ALA A 30 -3.42 8.35 5.71
C ALA A 30 -2.69 9.57 5.12
N SER A 31 -3.40 10.51 4.48
CA SER A 31 -2.79 11.75 3.96
C SER A 31 -2.40 12.75 5.05
N LYS A 32 -3.00 12.63 6.24
CA LYS A 32 -2.68 13.43 7.44
C LYS A 32 -1.76 12.72 8.43
N ALA A 33 -1.37 11.48 8.13
CA ALA A 33 -0.46 10.73 8.99
C ALA A 33 0.88 11.48 9.10
N VAL A 34 1.31 11.73 10.33
CA VAL A 34 2.54 12.48 10.62
C VAL A 34 3.77 11.63 10.31
N ASP A 35 3.63 10.31 10.41
CA ASP A 35 4.70 9.35 10.13
C ASP A 35 4.40 8.47 8.91
N LYS A 36 5.45 8.19 8.14
CA LYS A 36 5.38 7.38 6.92
C LYS A 36 5.00 5.93 7.22
N ALA A 37 5.40 5.37 8.36
CA ALA A 37 5.07 4.02 8.76
C ALA A 37 3.57 3.88 9.00
N ASP A 38 2.96 4.85 9.68
CA ASP A 38 1.52 4.87 9.97
C ASP A 38 0.69 5.01 8.69
N ALA A 39 1.09 5.91 7.78
CA ALA A 39 0.47 6.04 6.47
C ALA A 39 0.53 4.72 5.68
N THR A 40 1.67 4.03 5.74
CA THR A 40 1.88 2.75 5.05
C THR A 40 1.02 1.64 5.65
N GLN A 41 0.93 1.54 6.98
CA GLN A 41 0.08 0.56 7.64
C GLN A 41 -1.41 0.77 7.32
N LEU A 42 -1.86 2.03 7.32
CA LEU A 42 -3.23 2.40 6.92
C LEU A 42 -3.51 2.01 5.46
N LEU A 43 -2.63 2.38 4.52
CA LEU A 43 -2.80 2.03 3.11
C LEU A 43 -2.75 0.51 2.88
N ALA A 44 -1.95 -0.22 3.66
CA ALA A 44 -1.89 -1.68 3.63
C ALA A 44 -3.22 -2.30 4.10
N ALA A 45 -3.75 -1.84 5.23
CA ALA A 45 -5.02 -2.31 5.79
C ALA A 45 -6.21 -2.05 4.85
N LEU A 46 -6.14 -0.97 4.06
CA LEU A 46 -7.14 -0.63 3.04
C LEU A 46 -6.95 -1.38 1.72
N GLY A 47 -5.86 -2.14 1.56
CA GLY A 47 -5.50 -2.82 0.31
C GLY A 47 -5.20 -1.86 -0.84
N LEU A 48 -4.81 -0.61 -0.53
CA LEU A 48 -4.52 0.44 -1.52
C LEU A 48 -3.04 0.50 -1.90
N LEU A 49 -2.18 -0.22 -1.19
CA LEU A 49 -0.79 -0.35 -1.58
C LEU A 49 -0.65 -1.22 -2.82
N PRO A 50 0.24 -0.84 -3.76
CA PRO A 50 0.51 -1.68 -4.92
C PRO A 50 1.05 -3.03 -4.45
N ARG A 51 0.70 -4.10 -5.18
CA ARG A 51 1.09 -5.49 -4.85
C ARG A 51 2.61 -5.70 -4.72
N ALA A 52 3.39 -4.84 -5.38
CA ALA A 52 4.85 -4.82 -5.30
C ALA A 52 5.40 -4.17 -4.01
N HIS A 53 4.54 -3.54 -3.19
CA HIS A 53 4.96 -2.86 -1.98
C HIS A 53 5.38 -3.87 -0.90
N PRO A 54 6.50 -3.65 -0.18
CA PRO A 54 6.99 -4.62 0.80
C PRO A 54 6.00 -4.92 1.93
N ALA A 55 5.22 -3.94 2.39
CA ALA A 55 4.22 -4.14 3.43
C ALA A 55 2.99 -4.97 3.00
N VAL A 56 2.84 -5.26 1.71
CA VAL A 56 1.71 -6.06 1.19
C VAL A 56 2.06 -7.55 1.11
N LEU A 57 3.33 -7.87 0.87
CA LEU A 57 3.80 -9.25 0.79
C LEU A 57 3.89 -9.84 2.20
N ARG A 58 3.54 -11.12 2.33
CA ARG A 58 3.80 -11.84 3.57
C ARG A 58 5.31 -12.02 3.76
N ALA A 59 5.75 -12.22 5.00
CA ALA A 59 7.17 -12.38 5.34
C ALA A 59 7.86 -13.49 4.52
N ASP A 60 7.14 -14.58 4.23
CA ASP A 60 7.59 -15.74 3.45
C ASP A 60 7.60 -15.49 1.93
N GLU A 61 6.93 -14.45 1.45
CA GLU A 61 6.89 -14.10 0.03
C GLU A 61 8.04 -13.16 -0.38
N HIS A 62 8.82 -12.65 0.57
CA HIS A 62 10.03 -11.89 0.28
C HIS A 62 11.16 -12.76 -0.29
N GLY A 63 12.22 -12.10 -0.79
CA GLY A 63 13.34 -12.75 -1.46
C GLY A 63 13.16 -12.80 -2.97
N MET A 64 13.55 -13.91 -3.61
CA MET A 64 13.47 -14.06 -5.08
C MET A 64 12.03 -14.05 -5.60
N ARG A 65 11.08 -14.59 -4.83
CA ARG A 65 9.66 -14.58 -5.18
C ARG A 65 9.10 -13.15 -5.19
N GLY A 66 9.30 -12.40 -4.10
CA GLY A 66 8.90 -11.00 -4.02
C GLY A 66 9.58 -10.12 -5.07
N TRP A 67 10.85 -10.37 -5.40
CA TRP A 67 11.54 -9.68 -6.49
C TRP A 67 10.88 -9.89 -7.85
N ARG A 68 10.43 -11.12 -8.15
CA ARG A 68 9.70 -11.46 -9.39
C ARG A 68 8.33 -10.77 -9.45
N PHE A 69 7.68 -10.56 -8.31
CA PHE A 69 6.45 -9.76 -8.21
C PHE A 69 6.67 -8.24 -8.18
N GLY A 70 7.91 -7.78 -8.36
CA GLY A 70 8.25 -6.36 -8.46
C GLY A 70 8.66 -5.70 -7.14
N CYS A 71 8.73 -6.41 -6.02
CA CYS A 71 9.15 -5.84 -4.75
C CYS A 71 10.63 -5.47 -4.76
N ARG A 72 10.94 -4.21 -4.38
CA ARG A 72 12.29 -3.64 -4.40
C ARG A 72 12.88 -3.34 -3.02
N CYS A 73 12.32 -3.92 -1.96
CA CYS A 73 12.88 -3.81 -0.61
C CYS A 73 14.29 -4.42 -0.53
N THR A 74 15.00 -4.10 0.54
CA THR A 74 16.38 -4.56 0.78
C THR A 74 16.50 -6.07 0.74
N VAL A 75 15.55 -6.81 1.32
CA VAL A 75 15.51 -8.29 1.32
C VAL A 75 15.41 -8.84 -0.10
N CYS A 76 14.42 -8.39 -0.89
CA CYS A 76 14.22 -8.87 -2.27
C CYS A 76 15.38 -8.47 -3.19
N ARG A 77 15.91 -7.25 -3.02
CA ARG A 77 17.06 -6.77 -3.79
C ARG A 77 18.33 -7.56 -3.48
N LYS A 78 18.58 -7.87 -2.20
CA LYS A 78 19.70 -8.73 -1.78
C LYS A 78 19.57 -10.12 -2.37
N ALA A 79 18.38 -10.72 -2.32
CA ALA A 79 18.14 -12.03 -2.91
C ALA A 79 18.47 -12.07 -4.41
N LYS A 80 18.10 -11.02 -5.17
CA LYS A 80 18.48 -10.94 -6.59
C LYS A 80 19.98 -10.73 -6.80
N SER A 81 20.62 -9.91 -5.96
CA SER A 81 22.06 -9.71 -6.02
C SER A 81 22.83 -11.00 -5.75
N ASP A 82 22.39 -11.78 -4.76
CA ASP A 82 22.99 -13.07 -4.42
C ASP A 82 22.75 -14.13 -5.50
N ASP A 83 21.56 -14.15 -6.12
CA ASP A 83 21.24 -14.97 -7.31
C ASP A 83 22.20 -14.67 -8.47
N ASN A 84 22.40 -13.38 -8.80
CA ASN A 84 23.34 -12.96 -9.85
C ASN A 84 24.78 -13.39 -9.54
N ARG A 85 25.24 -13.26 -8.29
CA ARG A 85 26.58 -13.69 -7.88
C ARG A 85 26.78 -15.19 -8.00
N ARG A 86 25.77 -16.00 -7.68
CA ARG A 86 25.80 -17.46 -7.86
C ARG A 86 25.90 -17.83 -9.33
N SER A 87 25.10 -17.20 -10.18
CA SER A 87 25.14 -17.41 -11.63
C SER A 87 26.50 -17.04 -12.24
N ALA A 88 27.11 -15.94 -11.79
CA ALA A 88 28.45 -15.54 -12.24
C ALA A 88 29.55 -16.54 -11.83
N LYS A 89 29.45 -17.16 -10.64
CA LYS A 89 30.40 -18.19 -10.18
C LYS A 89 30.28 -19.50 -10.95
N ASN A 90 29.06 -19.86 -11.35
CA ASN A 90 28.79 -21.13 -12.04
C ASN A 90 28.94 -21.02 -13.57
N GLY A 91 28.84 -19.82 -14.14
CA GLY A 91 28.99 -19.58 -15.59
C GLY A 91 30.41 -19.34 -16.08
N GLY A 92 31.42 -19.40 -15.20
CA GLY A 92 32.85 -19.27 -15.54
C GLY A 92 33.58 -20.60 -15.80
N ALA A 93 32.85 -21.71 -15.85
CA ALA A 93 33.36 -23.02 -16.24
C ALA A 93 32.74 -23.43 -17.59
N ALA A 94 33.16 -22.75 -18.66
CA ALA A 94 32.91 -23.14 -20.04
C ALA A 94 34.15 -22.82 -20.86
#